data_AF-A0A6L5WHZ7-F1
#
_entry.id   AF-A0A6L5WHZ7-F1
#
_cell.length_a   1.000
_cell.length_b   1.000
_cell.length_c   1.000
_cell.angle_alpha   90.00
_cell.angle_beta   90.00
_cell.angle_gamma   90.00
#
_symmetry.space_group_name_H-M   'P 1'
#
loop_
_entity.id
_entity.type
_entity.pdbx_description
1 polymer ?
#
loop_
_entity_poly.entity_id
_entity_poly.type
_entity_poly.pdbx_seq_one_letter_code
_entity_poly.pdbx_strand_id
1 'polypeptide(L)'
;MFPLLLENFDEVVAIYTKEAKNKQEEVIKNEGLTYKFNSKYFISNENDFDMAFKVINRAIDESNEDFIVDLSHGFRHLPILAIISILSQNLQNSIKIKHIFFAKEIIKFKEYEIIDLKEFLDIANLSFILENFNQNYTLTKIEFKNEAYNALAKGLENLSHNILSNSIQNLYKEKLLKSTLNSLEQISKNELFDCFSSNIDNTINHLNYLLSLEKDPTYIRLYKFSKDLASKGYILNATTIFYEAAGIYSIQVVSNSSSEVKRLLQKFYKSETRNKDYLLSNFCYSFIKNGQVNRKNKRIEKVLSYKFDKAIRDYLNLKPNYKKLKRFYKDLDSFRNNLAHANSGEIIEDPYEKLNSFLESFGKFISSDFDKKDKNVL
;
A
#
# COMPACT_ATOMS: atom_id res chain seq x y z
N MET A 1 -6.55 1.14 -43.57
CA MET A 1 -7.33 0.90 -42.35
C MET A 1 -8.39 1.97 -42.12
N PHE A 2 -8.12 3.25 -42.40
CA PHE A 2 -9.08 4.33 -42.14
C PHE A 2 -10.47 4.14 -42.80
N PRO A 3 -10.61 3.75 -44.09
CA PRO A 3 -11.91 3.40 -44.67
C PRO A 3 -12.64 2.29 -43.89
N LEU A 4 -11.94 1.22 -43.53
CA LEU A 4 -12.51 0.13 -42.72
C LEU A 4 -13.01 0.63 -41.36
N LEU A 5 -12.29 1.56 -40.72
CA LEU A 5 -12.77 2.16 -39.47
C LEU A 5 -14.07 2.95 -39.69
N LEU A 6 -14.18 3.71 -40.78
CA LEU A 6 -15.38 4.47 -41.11
C LEU A 6 -16.59 3.59 -41.45
N GLU A 7 -16.36 2.39 -41.99
CA GLU A 7 -17.43 1.44 -42.30
C GLU A 7 -17.94 0.69 -41.07
N ASN A 8 -17.09 0.51 -40.06
CA ASN A 8 -17.39 -0.35 -38.91
C ASN A 8 -17.71 0.43 -37.62
N PHE A 9 -17.48 1.74 -37.58
CA PHE A 9 -17.70 2.57 -36.39
C PHE A 9 -18.46 3.86 -36.73
N ASP A 10 -19.48 4.17 -35.93
CA ASP A 10 -20.34 5.34 -36.12
C ASP A 10 -19.62 6.66 -35.80
N GLU A 11 -18.72 6.65 -34.80
CA GLU A 11 -17.95 7.82 -34.38
C GLU A 11 -16.45 7.59 -34.53
N VAL A 12 -15.84 8.27 -35.50
CA VAL A 12 -14.40 8.20 -35.76
C VAL A 12 -13.77 9.58 -35.61
N VAL A 13 -12.79 9.69 -34.70
CA VAL A 13 -11.99 10.90 -34.49
C VAL A 13 -10.64 10.74 -35.16
N ALA A 14 -10.43 11.43 -36.28
CA ALA A 14 -9.13 11.46 -36.95
C ALA A 14 -8.26 12.59 -36.38
N ILE A 15 -7.08 12.23 -35.88
CA ILE A 15 -5.98 13.16 -35.61
C ILE A 15 -5.07 13.14 -36.85
N TYR A 16 -4.82 14.29 -37.47
CA TYR A 16 -4.22 14.31 -38.81
C TYR A 16 -3.28 15.48 -39.06
N THR A 17 -2.34 15.26 -39.96
CA THR A 17 -1.54 16.30 -40.62
C THR A 17 -2.12 16.64 -41.99
N LYS A 18 -1.64 17.72 -42.61
CA LYS A 18 -2.16 18.19 -43.90
C LYS A 18 -1.96 17.15 -45.00
N GLU A 19 -0.78 16.54 -45.03
CA GLU A 19 -0.45 15.51 -46.02
C GLU A 19 -1.29 14.24 -45.84
N ALA A 20 -1.45 13.78 -44.60
CA ALA A 20 -2.26 12.60 -44.29
C ALA A 20 -3.72 12.81 -44.68
N LYS A 21 -4.29 13.99 -44.39
CA LYS A 21 -5.66 14.35 -44.79
C LYS A 21 -5.84 14.26 -46.30
N ASN A 22 -4.99 14.92 -47.07
CA ASN A 22 -5.11 14.95 -48.53
C ASN A 22 -5.10 13.53 -49.14
N LYS A 23 -4.18 12.66 -48.67
CA LYS A 23 -4.11 11.27 -49.13
C LYS A 23 -5.36 10.47 -48.74
N GLN A 24 -5.85 10.63 -47.51
CA GLN A 24 -7.03 9.89 -47.04
C GLN A 24 -8.31 10.36 -47.72
N GLU A 25 -8.47 11.65 -48.05
CA GLU A 25 -9.63 12.16 -48.80
C GLU A 25 -9.74 11.52 -50.20
N GLU A 26 -8.63 11.29 -50.88
CA GLU A 26 -8.61 10.56 -52.16
C GLU A 26 -9.05 9.11 -52.00
N VAL A 27 -8.52 8.41 -50.99
CA VAL A 27 -8.88 7.01 -50.71
C VAL A 27 -10.36 6.88 -50.34
N ILE A 28 -10.85 7.70 -49.41
CA ILE A 28 -12.25 7.70 -48.96
C ILE A 28 -13.21 7.92 -50.14
N LYS A 29 -12.88 8.85 -51.04
CA LYS A 29 -13.67 9.12 -52.25
C LYS A 29 -13.69 7.92 -53.19
N ASN A 30 -12.56 7.24 -53.38
CA ASN A 30 -12.45 6.06 -54.25
C ASN A 30 -13.24 4.87 -53.69
N GLU A 31 -13.32 4.74 -52.37
CA GLU A 31 -14.12 3.72 -51.67
C GLU A 31 -15.61 4.11 -51.56
N GLY A 32 -16.03 5.26 -52.10
CA GLY A 32 -17.43 5.71 -52.06
C GLY A 32 -17.92 6.13 -50.66
N LEU A 33 -16.99 6.39 -49.73
CA LEU A 33 -17.29 6.79 -48.35
C LEU A 33 -17.29 8.32 -48.21
N THR A 34 -17.80 8.82 -47.07
CA THR A 34 -17.72 10.24 -46.73
C THR A 34 -17.26 10.44 -45.30
N TYR A 35 -16.36 11.40 -45.08
CA TYR A 35 -15.89 11.76 -43.74
C TYR A 35 -15.51 13.25 -43.68
N LYS A 36 -15.88 13.92 -42.58
CA LYS A 36 -15.57 15.33 -42.36
C LYS A 36 -14.51 15.46 -41.27
N PHE A 37 -13.28 15.77 -41.69
CA PHE A 37 -12.18 16.05 -40.76
C PHE A 37 -12.47 17.29 -39.89
N ASN A 38 -12.40 17.11 -38.57
CA ASN A 38 -12.57 18.18 -37.60
C ASN A 38 -11.26 18.98 -37.45
N SER A 39 -11.30 20.31 -37.63
CA SER A 39 -10.11 21.16 -37.55
C SER A 39 -9.51 21.25 -36.13
N LYS A 40 -10.27 20.90 -35.08
CA LYS A 40 -9.76 20.83 -33.71
C LYS A 40 -8.65 19.80 -33.50
N TYR A 41 -8.62 18.77 -34.36
CA TYR A 41 -7.68 17.64 -34.29
C TYR A 41 -6.59 17.71 -35.37
N PHE A 42 -6.41 18.89 -35.97
CA PHE A 42 -5.36 19.14 -36.95
C PHE A 42 -4.02 19.44 -36.27
N ILE A 43 -2.99 18.68 -36.65
CA ILE A 43 -1.60 18.93 -36.29
C ILE A 43 -0.98 19.79 -37.40
N SER A 44 -0.83 21.09 -37.13
CA SER A 44 -0.32 22.07 -38.10
C SER A 44 1.18 21.97 -38.37
N ASN A 45 1.94 21.52 -37.37
CA ASN A 45 3.37 21.28 -37.42
C ASN A 45 3.71 20.03 -36.59
N GLU A 46 3.94 18.89 -37.25
CA GLU A 46 4.26 17.63 -36.57
C GLU A 46 5.59 17.66 -35.79
N ASN A 47 6.50 18.58 -36.09
CA ASN A 47 7.77 18.72 -35.37
C ASN A 47 7.65 19.57 -34.09
N ASP A 48 6.50 20.20 -33.86
CA ASP A 48 6.16 20.85 -32.59
C ASP A 48 5.50 19.80 -31.68
N PHE A 49 6.31 19.13 -30.85
CA PHE A 49 5.84 18.04 -29.99
C PHE A 49 4.81 18.50 -28.96
N ASP A 50 4.94 19.72 -28.42
CA ASP A 50 3.99 20.25 -27.44
C ASP A 50 2.62 20.50 -28.06
N MET A 51 2.60 21.07 -29.27
CA MET A 51 1.35 21.28 -30.00
C MET A 51 0.73 19.95 -30.43
N ALA A 52 1.52 19.03 -30.97
CA ALA A 52 1.05 17.70 -31.35
C ALA A 52 0.47 16.94 -30.14
N PHE A 53 1.16 16.95 -29.00
CA PHE A 53 0.70 16.32 -27.77
C PHE A 53 -0.59 16.95 -27.23
N LYS A 54 -0.72 18.28 -27.27
CA LYS A 54 -1.97 18.98 -26.89
C LYS A 54 -3.16 18.59 -27.77
N VAL A 55 -2.94 18.44 -29.07
CA VAL A 55 -3.99 18.01 -30.01
C VAL A 55 -4.41 16.57 -29.72
N ILE A 56 -3.44 15.69 -29.46
CA ILE A 56 -3.68 14.28 -29.11
C ILE A 56 -4.44 14.16 -27.78
N ASN A 57 -3.98 14.85 -26.72
CA ASN A 57 -4.67 14.86 -25.43
C ASN A 57 -6.10 15.35 -25.57
N ARG A 58 -6.34 16.44 -26.33
CA ARG A 58 -7.69 16.94 -26.57
C ARG A 58 -8.60 15.87 -27.18
N ALA A 59 -8.13 15.12 -28.16
CA ALA A 59 -8.91 14.08 -28.80
C ALA A 59 -9.30 12.94 -27.83
N ILE A 60 -8.40 12.59 -26.91
CA ILE A 60 -8.61 11.55 -25.89
C ILE A 60 -9.50 12.03 -24.73
N ASP A 61 -9.30 13.28 -24.30
CA ASP A 61 -10.00 13.90 -23.17
C ASP A 61 -11.45 14.25 -23.53
N GLU A 62 -11.71 14.76 -24.74
CA GLU A 62 -13.06 15.16 -25.19
C GLU A 62 -14.00 13.95 -25.43
N SER A 63 -13.47 12.72 -25.47
CA SER A 63 -14.31 11.52 -25.53
C SER A 63 -15.06 11.33 -24.21
N ASN A 64 -16.39 11.32 -24.23
CA ASN A 64 -17.22 11.12 -23.03
C ASN A 64 -17.55 9.64 -22.78
N GLU A 65 -17.25 8.76 -23.72
CA GLU A 65 -17.56 7.34 -23.69
C GLU A 65 -16.28 6.49 -23.68
N ASP A 66 -16.47 5.18 -23.62
CA ASP A 66 -15.39 4.23 -23.81
C ASP A 66 -14.95 4.23 -25.28
N PHE A 67 -13.65 4.20 -25.55
CA PHE A 67 -13.10 4.35 -26.89
C PHE A 67 -12.04 3.30 -27.24
N ILE A 68 -11.81 3.17 -28.55
CA ILE A 68 -10.75 2.37 -29.15
C ILE A 68 -9.73 3.32 -29.76
N VAL A 69 -8.45 3.00 -29.61
CA VAL A 69 -7.37 3.74 -30.27
C VAL A 69 -6.77 2.89 -31.37
N ASP A 70 -6.68 3.43 -32.58
CA ASP A 70 -5.85 2.85 -33.64
C ASP A 70 -4.50 3.60 -33.72
N LEU A 71 -3.41 2.87 -33.50
CA LEU A 71 -2.04 3.37 -33.60
C LEU A 71 -1.32 2.82 -34.85
N SER A 72 -2.05 2.12 -35.73
CA SER A 72 -1.50 1.52 -36.95
C SER A 72 -0.98 2.56 -37.94
N HIS A 73 -1.57 3.75 -37.92
CA HIS A 73 -1.25 4.83 -38.83
C HIS A 73 -0.71 6.03 -38.06
N GLY A 74 0.59 6.28 -38.19
CA GLY A 74 1.24 7.45 -37.62
C GLY A 74 2.73 7.42 -37.89
N PHE A 75 3.32 8.59 -38.14
CA PHE A 75 4.74 8.68 -38.41
C PHE A 75 5.52 8.86 -37.11
N ARG A 76 6.43 7.92 -36.84
CA ARG A 76 7.48 7.99 -35.80
C ARG A 76 6.98 8.38 -34.41
N HIS A 77 7.03 9.67 -34.07
CA HIS A 77 6.82 10.20 -32.74
C HIS A 77 5.34 10.41 -32.40
N LEU A 78 4.44 10.56 -33.37
CA LEU A 78 3.02 10.78 -33.09
C LEU A 78 2.37 9.57 -32.35
N PRO A 79 2.60 8.31 -32.76
CA PRO A 79 2.15 7.16 -31.98
C PRO A 79 2.74 7.12 -30.56
N ILE A 80 4.00 7.53 -30.37
CA ILE A 80 4.63 7.57 -29.04
C ILE A 80 3.93 8.60 -28.15
N LEU A 81 3.67 9.80 -28.66
CA LEU A 81 2.93 10.85 -27.95
C LEU A 81 1.51 10.39 -27.61
N ALA A 82 0.85 9.64 -28.51
CA ALA A 82 -0.44 9.02 -28.26
C ALA A 82 -0.37 7.99 -27.13
N ILE A 83 0.63 7.11 -27.11
CA ILE A 83 0.83 6.15 -26.01
C ILE A 83 0.99 6.86 -24.66
N ILE A 84 1.77 7.95 -24.60
CA ILE A 84 1.94 8.75 -23.38
C ILE A 84 0.60 9.34 -22.92
N SER A 85 -0.19 9.88 -23.85
CA SER A 85 -1.53 10.40 -23.55
C SER A 85 -2.47 9.32 -23.02
N ILE A 86 -2.48 8.16 -23.67
CA ILE A 86 -3.27 6.99 -23.29
C ILE A 86 -2.88 6.50 -21.89
N LEU A 87 -1.57 6.41 -21.59
CA LEU A 87 -1.07 6.05 -20.25
C LEU A 87 -1.60 7.03 -19.19
N SER A 88 -1.51 8.34 -19.46
CA SER A 88 -2.02 9.38 -18.55
C SER A 88 -3.53 9.25 -18.31
N GLN A 89 -4.31 9.06 -19.38
CA GLN A 89 -5.76 8.87 -19.28
C GLN A 89 -6.13 7.59 -18.51
N ASN A 90 -5.38 6.52 -18.74
CA ASN A 90 -5.63 5.21 -18.14
C ASN A 90 -5.36 5.18 -16.63
N LEU A 91 -4.45 6.03 -16.13
CA LEU A 91 -4.27 6.24 -14.69
C LEU A 91 -5.47 6.94 -14.03
N GLN A 92 -6.23 7.75 -14.78
CA GLN A 92 -7.43 8.42 -14.30
C GLN A 92 -8.67 7.54 -14.41
N ASN A 93 -8.81 6.81 -15.52
CA ASN A 93 -9.92 5.90 -15.78
C ASN A 93 -9.46 4.73 -16.68
N SER A 94 -9.22 3.57 -16.08
CA SER A 94 -8.63 2.41 -16.75
C SER A 94 -9.59 1.62 -17.65
N ILE A 95 -10.91 1.84 -17.50
CA ILE A 95 -11.95 1.14 -18.30
C ILE A 95 -12.34 1.89 -19.57
N LYS A 96 -11.97 3.17 -19.66
CA LYS A 96 -12.31 4.07 -20.79
C LYS A 96 -11.67 3.62 -22.09
N ILE A 97 -10.47 3.05 -22.04
CA ILE A 97 -9.78 2.53 -23.22
C ILE A 97 -10.11 1.04 -23.37
N LYS A 98 -10.88 0.66 -24.39
CA LYS A 98 -11.27 -0.74 -24.61
C LYS A 98 -10.21 -1.56 -25.33
N HIS A 99 -9.63 -0.97 -26.37
CA HIS A 99 -8.65 -1.61 -27.23
C HIS A 99 -7.64 -0.57 -27.74
N ILE A 100 -6.42 -1.03 -27.98
CA ILE A 100 -5.36 -0.23 -28.60
C ILE A 100 -4.82 -1.04 -29.77
N PHE A 101 -5.35 -0.84 -30.96
CA PHE A 101 -4.96 -1.62 -32.13
C PHE A 101 -3.68 -1.10 -32.76
N PHE A 102 -2.85 -2.04 -33.19
CA PHE A 102 -1.62 -1.79 -33.91
C PHE A 102 -1.43 -2.82 -35.03
N ALA A 103 -1.23 -2.34 -36.25
CA ALA A 103 -0.92 -3.16 -37.40
C ALA A 103 0.58 -3.47 -37.45
N LYS A 104 0.96 -4.66 -37.00
CA LYS A 104 2.31 -5.18 -37.14
C LYS A 104 2.52 -5.67 -38.57
N GLU A 105 3.47 -5.06 -39.26
CA GLU A 105 3.85 -5.45 -40.62
C GLU A 105 4.59 -6.80 -40.58
N ILE A 106 4.03 -7.82 -41.22
CA ILE A 106 4.63 -9.16 -41.39
C ILE A 106 5.42 -9.20 -42.69
N ILE A 107 4.77 -8.76 -43.78
CA ILE A 107 5.41 -8.56 -45.08
C ILE A 107 5.22 -7.10 -45.49
N LYS A 108 6.35 -6.45 -45.79
CA LYS A 108 6.37 -5.02 -46.11
C LYS A 108 5.33 -4.65 -47.15
N PHE A 109 4.44 -3.72 -46.80
CA PHE A 109 3.35 -3.20 -47.63
C PHE A 109 2.35 -4.23 -48.15
N LYS A 110 2.29 -5.44 -47.58
CA LYS A 110 1.46 -6.53 -48.09
C LYS A 110 0.62 -7.21 -47.01
N GLU A 111 1.24 -7.61 -45.92
CA GLU A 111 0.62 -8.45 -44.92
C GLU A 111 0.83 -7.87 -43.53
N TYR A 112 -0.25 -7.76 -42.78
CA TYR A 112 -0.28 -7.15 -41.46
C TYR A 112 -1.05 -8.04 -40.49
N GLU A 113 -0.51 -8.14 -39.28
CA GLU A 113 -1.15 -8.74 -38.12
C GLU A 113 -1.69 -7.61 -37.24
N ILE A 114 -2.99 -7.63 -36.92
CA ILE A 114 -3.57 -6.66 -35.97
C ILE A 114 -3.37 -7.18 -34.56
N ILE A 115 -2.67 -6.41 -33.73
CA ILE A 115 -2.40 -6.72 -32.33
C ILE A 115 -3.13 -5.70 -31.46
N ASP A 116 -3.75 -6.17 -30.38
CA ASP A 116 -4.29 -5.30 -29.32
C ASP A 116 -3.23 -5.10 -28.23
N LEU A 117 -2.83 -3.85 -28.02
CA LEU A 117 -1.83 -3.45 -27.04
C LEU A 117 -2.43 -3.16 -25.65
N LYS A 118 -3.74 -3.31 -25.44
CA LYS A 118 -4.40 -3.03 -24.16
C LYS A 118 -3.83 -3.85 -23.00
N GLU A 119 -3.42 -5.10 -23.23
CA GLU A 119 -2.87 -5.95 -22.17
C GLU A 119 -1.54 -5.40 -21.62
N PHE A 120 -0.69 -4.82 -22.47
CA PHE A 120 0.55 -4.18 -22.02
C PHE A 120 0.29 -2.97 -21.11
N LEU A 121 -0.83 -2.28 -21.33
CA LEU A 121 -1.26 -1.17 -20.49
C LEU A 121 -1.76 -1.66 -19.11
N ASP A 122 -2.47 -2.79 -19.07
CA ASP A 122 -2.84 -3.47 -17.82
C ASP A 122 -1.59 -3.95 -17.05
N ILE A 123 -0.59 -4.46 -17.77
CA ILE A 123 0.69 -4.89 -17.18
C ILE A 123 1.43 -3.69 -16.56
N ALA A 124 1.51 -2.56 -17.27
CA ALA A 124 2.13 -1.34 -16.75
C ALA A 124 1.42 -0.83 -15.48
N ASN A 125 0.08 -0.85 -15.48
CA ASN A 125 -0.73 -0.53 -14.31
C ASN A 125 -0.46 -1.46 -13.12
N LEU A 126 -0.33 -2.77 -13.35
CA LEU A 126 -0.05 -3.70 -12.28
C LEU A 126 1.34 -3.45 -11.68
N SER A 127 2.34 -3.20 -12.52
CA SER A 127 3.68 -2.82 -12.07
C SER A 127 3.64 -1.56 -11.16
N PHE A 128 2.86 -0.55 -11.56
CA PHE A 128 2.66 0.66 -10.76
C PHE A 128 1.97 0.39 -9.41
N ILE A 129 0.95 -0.48 -9.37
CA ILE A 129 0.28 -0.90 -8.13
C ILE A 129 1.26 -1.59 -7.17
N LEU A 130 2.06 -2.53 -7.68
CA LEU A 130 3.03 -3.27 -6.88
C LEU A 130 4.10 -2.35 -6.30
N GLU A 131 4.60 -1.40 -7.12
CA GLU A 131 5.59 -0.42 -6.68
C GLU A 131 5.04 0.45 -5.53
N ASN A 132 3.84 1.01 -5.68
CA ASN A 132 3.24 1.83 -4.62
C ASN A 132 2.99 1.03 -3.33
N PHE A 133 2.51 -0.21 -3.44
CA PHE A 133 2.35 -1.07 -2.29
C PHE A 133 3.67 -1.30 -1.56
N ASN A 134 4.76 -1.55 -2.29
CA ASN A 134 6.08 -1.77 -1.71
C ASN A 134 6.69 -0.49 -1.12
N GLN A 135 6.52 0.65 -1.76
CA GLN A 135 7.08 1.92 -1.27
C GLN A 135 6.33 2.45 -0.05
N ASN A 136 5.00 2.36 -0.06
CA ASN A 136 4.20 3.09 0.91
C ASN A 136 2.84 2.44 1.20
N TYR A 137 2.57 1.18 0.88
CA TYR A 137 1.27 0.53 1.14
C TYR A 137 0.04 1.24 0.57
N THR A 138 0.14 2.32 -0.21
CA THR A 138 -1.02 2.92 -0.87
C THR A 138 -1.31 2.20 -2.17
N LEU A 139 -2.56 2.26 -2.62
CA LEU A 139 -2.95 1.75 -3.91
C LEU A 139 -3.87 2.73 -4.63
N THR A 140 -3.62 2.85 -5.93
CA THR A 140 -4.56 3.45 -6.87
C THR A 140 -5.60 2.41 -7.25
N LYS A 141 -6.88 2.81 -7.27
CA LYS A 141 -7.96 1.97 -7.76
C LYS A 141 -7.88 1.89 -9.28
N ILE A 142 -7.56 0.70 -9.78
CA ILE A 142 -7.48 0.39 -11.20
C ILE A 142 -8.30 -0.86 -11.43
N GLU A 143 -9.17 -0.80 -12.43
CA GLU A 143 -9.92 -1.95 -12.91
C GLU A 143 -9.21 -2.54 -14.13
N PHE A 144 -9.03 -3.85 -14.12
CA PHE A 144 -8.39 -4.62 -15.18
C PHE A 144 -9.43 -5.38 -15.98
N LYS A 145 -9.12 -5.70 -17.24
CA LYS A 145 -9.97 -6.63 -18.01
C LYS A 145 -9.78 -8.08 -17.51
N ASN A 146 -8.57 -8.41 -17.06
CA ASN A 146 -8.23 -9.72 -16.56
C ASN A 146 -8.68 -9.91 -15.09
N GLU A 147 -9.50 -10.93 -14.84
CA GLU A 147 -10.03 -11.25 -13.51
C GLU A 147 -8.93 -11.58 -12.48
N ALA A 148 -7.84 -12.23 -12.90
CA ALA A 148 -6.73 -12.54 -12.01
C ALA A 148 -6.03 -11.27 -11.52
N TYR A 149 -5.88 -10.26 -12.38
CA TYR A 149 -5.27 -8.98 -12.01
C TYR A 149 -6.19 -8.22 -11.05
N ASN A 150 -7.50 -8.22 -11.29
CA ASN A 150 -8.49 -7.66 -10.36
C ASN A 150 -8.46 -8.36 -8.99
N ALA A 151 -8.33 -9.69 -8.97
CA ALA A 151 -8.23 -10.44 -7.73
C ALA A 151 -6.97 -10.06 -6.92
N LEU A 152 -5.82 -9.93 -7.60
CA LEU A 152 -4.58 -9.47 -6.97
C LEU A 152 -4.71 -8.02 -6.46
N ALA A 153 -5.18 -7.10 -7.30
CA ALA A 153 -5.36 -5.69 -6.94
C ALA A 153 -6.27 -5.53 -5.72
N LYS A 154 -7.39 -6.26 -5.68
CA LYS A 154 -8.30 -6.28 -4.52
C LYS A 154 -7.66 -6.89 -3.27
N GLY A 155 -6.85 -7.93 -3.42
CA GLY A 155 -6.07 -8.52 -2.33
C GLY A 155 -5.12 -7.49 -1.71
N LEU A 156 -4.34 -6.82 -2.54
CA LEU A 156 -3.43 -5.74 -2.12
C LEU A 156 -4.21 -4.56 -1.50
N GLU A 157 -5.37 -4.18 -2.05
CA GLU A 157 -6.21 -3.10 -1.53
C GLU A 157 -6.71 -3.42 -0.13
N ASN A 158 -7.20 -4.64 0.09
CA ASN A 158 -7.62 -5.08 1.41
C ASN A 158 -6.44 -5.13 2.40
N LEU A 159 -5.25 -5.54 1.95
CA LEU A 159 -4.05 -5.48 2.78
C LEU A 159 -3.73 -4.03 3.15
N SER A 160 -3.65 -3.13 2.17
CA SER A 160 -3.44 -1.70 2.36
C SER A 160 -4.42 -1.11 3.39
N HIS A 161 -5.72 -1.33 3.22
CA HIS A 161 -6.74 -0.84 4.14
C HIS A 161 -6.54 -1.35 5.56
N ASN A 162 -6.26 -2.64 5.74
CA ASN A 162 -6.01 -3.21 7.07
C ASN A 162 -4.71 -2.69 7.69
N ILE A 163 -3.66 -2.50 6.90
CA ILE A 163 -2.38 -1.95 7.36
C ILE A 163 -2.51 -0.50 7.80
N LEU A 164 -3.06 0.35 6.94
CA LEU A 164 -3.18 1.80 7.16
C LEU A 164 -4.26 2.16 8.20
N SER A 165 -5.22 1.26 8.45
CA SER A 165 -6.19 1.41 9.55
C SER A 165 -5.71 0.82 10.89
N ASN A 166 -4.46 0.34 10.98
CA ASN A 166 -3.91 -0.38 12.13
C ASN A 166 -4.67 -1.67 12.50
N SER A 167 -5.41 -2.26 11.56
CA SER A 167 -6.15 -3.52 11.72
C SER A 167 -5.28 -4.76 11.44
N ILE A 168 -4.05 -4.77 11.96
CA ILE A 168 -3.00 -5.76 11.61
C ILE A 168 -3.41 -7.21 11.90
N GLN A 169 -4.27 -7.44 12.89
CA GLN A 169 -4.76 -8.79 13.23
C GLN A 169 -5.61 -9.43 12.11
N ASN A 170 -6.28 -8.61 11.29
CA ASN A 170 -7.13 -9.11 10.21
C ASN A 170 -6.30 -9.72 9.08
N LEU A 171 -5.06 -9.24 8.89
CA LEU A 171 -4.13 -9.77 7.87
C LEU A 171 -3.95 -11.28 7.98
N TYR A 172 -3.93 -11.80 9.22
CA TYR A 172 -3.72 -13.22 9.54
C TYR A 172 -5.03 -14.00 9.67
N LYS A 173 -6.06 -13.42 10.32
CA LYS A 173 -7.34 -14.10 10.57
C LYS A 173 -8.11 -14.44 9.30
N GLU A 174 -8.01 -13.58 8.29
CA GLU A 174 -8.82 -13.70 7.08
C GLU A 174 -8.12 -14.52 5.98
N LYS A 175 -6.93 -15.09 6.26
CA LYS A 175 -6.04 -15.70 5.26
C LYS A 175 -5.72 -14.76 4.08
N LEU A 176 -5.93 -13.46 4.25
CA LEU A 176 -5.83 -12.43 3.21
C LEU A 176 -4.39 -12.33 2.66
N LEU A 177 -3.39 -12.33 3.54
CA LEU A 177 -1.98 -12.35 3.12
C LEU A 177 -1.67 -13.55 2.24
N LYS A 178 -2.13 -14.75 2.64
CA LYS A 178 -1.84 -15.98 1.92
C LYS A 178 -2.56 -16.06 0.57
N SER A 179 -3.82 -15.63 0.50
CA SER A 179 -4.55 -15.59 -0.77
C SER A 179 -3.93 -14.59 -1.74
N THR A 180 -3.54 -13.40 -1.26
CA THR A 180 -2.90 -12.37 -2.09
C THR A 180 -1.54 -12.84 -2.61
N LEU A 181 -0.72 -13.46 -1.75
CA LEU A 181 0.55 -14.06 -2.15
C LEU A 181 0.35 -15.13 -3.23
N ASN A 182 -0.60 -16.05 -3.04
CA ASN A 182 -0.88 -17.09 -4.04
C ASN A 182 -1.32 -16.50 -5.39
N SER A 183 -2.14 -15.44 -5.39
CA SER A 183 -2.54 -14.76 -6.63
C SER A 183 -1.33 -14.13 -7.35
N LEU A 184 -0.42 -13.52 -6.59
CA LEU A 184 0.81 -12.93 -7.15
C LEU A 184 1.73 -14.00 -7.72
N GLU A 185 1.94 -15.12 -7.01
CA GLU A 185 2.74 -16.27 -7.46
C GLU A 185 2.14 -16.98 -8.68
N GLN A 186 0.82 -16.87 -8.90
CA GLN A 186 0.18 -17.38 -10.11
C GLN A 186 0.45 -16.47 -11.29
N ILE A 187 0.32 -15.15 -11.10
CA ILE A 187 0.59 -14.15 -12.14
C ILE A 187 2.07 -14.18 -12.55
N SER A 188 2.98 -14.36 -11.60
CA SER A 188 4.43 -14.39 -11.84
C SER A 188 4.92 -15.55 -12.71
N LYS A 189 4.06 -16.54 -13.03
CA LYS A 189 4.41 -17.66 -13.92
C LYS A 189 4.26 -17.33 -15.40
N ASN A 190 3.64 -16.19 -15.72
CA ASN A 190 3.45 -15.75 -17.09
C ASN A 190 4.65 -14.89 -17.53
N GLU A 191 5.30 -15.27 -18.64
CA GLU A 191 6.48 -14.61 -19.20
C GLU A 191 6.24 -13.13 -19.55
N LEU A 192 4.98 -12.71 -19.76
CA LEU A 192 4.62 -11.31 -19.97
C LEU A 192 5.03 -10.39 -18.81
N PHE A 193 5.25 -10.96 -17.62
CA PHE A 193 5.60 -10.25 -16.39
C PHE A 193 7.12 -10.13 -16.16
N ASP A 194 7.93 -10.75 -17.02
CA ASP A 194 9.39 -10.79 -16.85
C ASP A 194 10.02 -9.39 -16.81
N CYS A 195 9.43 -8.43 -17.54
CA CYS A 195 9.91 -7.05 -17.64
C CYS A 195 9.86 -6.26 -16.32
N PHE A 196 9.18 -6.75 -15.29
CA PHE A 196 9.18 -6.19 -13.93
C PHE A 196 9.18 -7.29 -12.85
N SER A 197 9.80 -8.43 -13.16
CA SER A 197 10.03 -9.55 -12.23
C SER A 197 10.58 -9.09 -10.88
N SER A 198 11.52 -8.14 -10.87
CA SER A 198 12.05 -7.56 -9.63
C SER A 198 10.98 -6.93 -8.72
N ASN A 199 9.98 -6.25 -9.28
CA ASN A 199 8.87 -5.66 -8.52
C ASN A 199 7.94 -6.74 -7.94
N ILE A 200 7.72 -7.81 -8.70
CA ILE A 200 6.96 -8.98 -8.25
C ILE A 200 7.71 -9.65 -7.10
N ASP A 201 9.00 -9.95 -7.28
CA ASP A 201 9.84 -10.60 -6.27
C ASP A 201 9.92 -9.78 -4.99
N ASN A 202 10.09 -8.46 -5.10
CA ASN A 202 10.07 -7.55 -3.96
C ASN A 202 8.75 -7.65 -3.20
N THR A 203 7.62 -7.68 -3.91
CA THR A 203 6.29 -7.82 -3.29
C THR A 203 6.13 -9.19 -2.63
N ILE A 204 6.52 -10.27 -3.31
CA ILE A 204 6.49 -11.64 -2.77
C ILE A 204 7.32 -11.73 -1.49
N ASN A 205 8.55 -11.22 -1.52
CA ASN A 205 9.46 -11.21 -0.37
C ASN A 205 8.85 -10.41 0.79
N HIS A 206 8.22 -9.28 0.50
CA HIS A 206 7.57 -8.46 1.50
C HIS A 206 6.35 -9.16 2.12
N LEU A 207 5.47 -9.78 1.32
CA LEU A 207 4.34 -10.56 1.82
C LEU A 207 4.80 -11.76 2.66
N ASN A 208 5.87 -12.43 2.25
CA ASN A 208 6.50 -13.52 3.02
C ASN A 208 7.08 -13.01 4.34
N TYR A 209 7.72 -11.84 4.34
CA TYR A 209 8.14 -11.18 5.58
C TYR A 209 6.94 -10.94 6.51
N LEU A 210 5.85 -10.35 6.02
CA LEU A 210 4.65 -10.10 6.83
C LEU A 210 4.04 -11.39 7.39
N LEU A 211 3.99 -12.48 6.61
CA LEU A 211 3.58 -13.80 7.05
C LEU A 211 4.51 -14.37 8.14
N SER A 212 5.82 -14.18 8.00
CA SER A 212 6.79 -14.66 8.99
C SER A 212 6.57 -14.07 10.38
N LEU A 213 6.07 -12.82 10.45
CA LEU A 213 5.78 -12.13 11.70
C LEU A 213 4.62 -12.77 12.49
N GLU A 214 3.77 -13.58 11.86
CA GLU A 214 2.65 -14.25 12.55
C GLU A 214 3.15 -15.11 13.72
N LYS A 215 4.34 -15.71 13.56
CA LYS A 215 4.99 -16.61 14.53
C LYS A 215 5.66 -15.86 15.68
N ASP A 216 5.90 -14.56 15.54
CA ASP A 216 6.53 -13.76 16.58
C ASP A 216 5.54 -13.47 17.72
N PRO A 217 6.03 -13.34 18.97
CA PRO A 217 5.22 -12.81 20.06
C PRO A 217 4.58 -11.47 19.65
N THR A 218 3.34 -11.22 20.07
CA THR A 218 2.56 -10.07 19.59
C THR A 218 3.31 -8.73 19.71
N TYR A 219 4.02 -8.48 20.82
CA TYR A 219 4.79 -7.24 20.98
C TYR A 219 5.98 -7.13 20.01
N ILE A 220 6.64 -8.26 19.68
CA ILE A 220 7.73 -8.29 18.68
C ILE A 220 7.16 -8.05 17.28
N ARG A 221 6.05 -8.70 16.96
CA ARG A 221 5.35 -8.49 15.69
C ARG A 221 4.98 -7.03 15.51
N LEU A 222 4.29 -6.41 16.47
CA LEU A 222 3.90 -5.00 16.41
C LEU A 222 5.14 -4.08 16.35
N TYR A 223 6.20 -4.38 17.11
CA TYR A 223 7.45 -3.64 17.03
C TYR A 223 8.07 -3.69 15.62
N LYS A 224 8.25 -4.87 15.03
CA LYS A 224 8.77 -5.03 13.66
C LYS A 224 7.88 -4.33 12.63
N PHE A 225 6.56 -4.44 12.78
CA PHE A 225 5.59 -3.77 11.93
C PHE A 225 5.68 -2.24 12.03
N SER A 226 5.89 -1.70 13.23
CA SER A 226 6.08 -0.26 13.42
C SER A 226 7.35 0.27 12.76
N LYS A 227 8.45 -0.51 12.74
CA LYS A 227 9.67 -0.13 12.00
C LYS A 227 9.40 -0.02 10.51
N ASP A 228 8.67 -0.99 9.97
CA ASP A 228 8.34 -1.04 8.55
C ASP A 228 7.42 0.12 8.12
N LEU A 229 6.39 0.43 8.91
CA LEU A 229 5.56 1.62 8.67
C LEU A 229 6.35 2.92 8.77
N ALA A 230 7.27 3.04 9.74
CA ALA A 230 8.11 4.21 9.88
C ALA A 230 8.99 4.40 8.64
N SER A 231 9.64 3.34 8.14
CA SER A 231 10.44 3.41 6.91
C SER A 231 9.65 3.79 5.66
N LYS A 232 8.33 3.56 5.68
CA LYS A 232 7.40 3.92 4.60
C LYS A 232 6.72 5.29 4.81
N GLY A 233 7.13 6.06 5.83
CA GLY A 233 6.65 7.42 6.08
C GLY A 233 5.40 7.53 6.97
N TYR A 234 4.84 6.43 7.48
CA TYR A 234 3.62 6.46 8.30
C TYR A 234 3.89 6.67 9.79
N ILE A 235 4.39 7.85 10.15
CA ILE A 235 4.89 8.12 11.50
C ILE A 235 3.81 7.95 12.58
N LEU A 236 2.59 8.44 12.36
CA LEU A 236 1.51 8.35 13.35
C LEU A 236 1.04 6.90 13.54
N ASN A 237 0.85 6.15 12.45
CA ASN A 237 0.49 4.72 12.50
C ASN A 237 1.59 3.90 13.17
N ALA A 238 2.85 4.10 12.74
CA ALA A 238 4.02 3.45 13.33
C ALA A 238 4.10 3.72 14.84
N THR A 239 3.96 4.98 15.26
CA THR A 239 3.96 5.36 16.68
C THR A 239 2.81 4.72 17.45
N THR A 240 1.62 4.63 16.85
CA THR A 240 0.45 4.01 17.48
C THR A 240 0.67 2.52 17.72
N ILE A 241 1.09 1.79 16.69
CA ILE A 241 1.39 0.35 16.78
C ILE A 241 2.56 0.09 17.73
N PHE A 242 3.57 0.95 17.69
CA PHE A 242 4.73 0.85 18.59
C PHE A 242 4.34 1.08 20.06
N TYR A 243 3.45 2.03 20.34
CA TYR A 243 2.93 2.27 21.67
C TYR A 243 2.18 1.03 22.20
N GLU A 244 1.40 0.35 21.33
CA GLU A 244 0.76 -0.92 21.68
C GLU A 244 1.79 -2.04 21.94
N ALA A 245 2.85 -2.12 21.13
CA ALA A 245 3.95 -3.05 21.35
C ALA A 245 4.59 -2.87 22.74
N ALA A 246 4.90 -1.62 23.12
CA ALA A 246 5.44 -1.28 24.44
C ALA A 246 4.47 -1.64 25.57
N GLY A 247 3.18 -1.42 25.36
CA GLY A 247 2.14 -1.81 26.30
C GLY A 247 2.05 -3.33 26.53
N ILE A 248 2.06 -4.12 25.45
CA ILE A 248 2.04 -5.59 25.55
C ILE A 248 3.34 -6.11 26.17
N TYR A 249 4.49 -5.54 25.79
CA TYR A 249 5.77 -5.85 26.43
C TYR A 249 5.75 -5.58 27.94
N SER A 250 5.04 -4.54 28.37
CA SER A 250 4.88 -4.24 29.81
C SER A 250 4.17 -5.36 30.57
N ILE A 251 3.23 -6.07 29.94
CA ILE A 251 2.55 -7.23 30.54
C ILE A 251 3.58 -8.33 30.83
N GLN A 252 4.47 -8.62 29.87
CA GLN A 252 5.56 -9.59 30.04
C GLN A 252 6.43 -9.20 31.24
N VAL A 253 6.92 -7.95 31.27
CA VAL A 253 7.78 -7.45 32.35
C VAL A 253 7.11 -7.58 33.72
N VAL A 254 5.86 -7.13 33.85
CA VAL A 254 5.12 -7.17 35.12
C VAL A 254 4.80 -8.61 35.54
N SER A 255 4.48 -9.49 34.59
CA SER A 255 4.19 -10.91 34.87
C SER A 255 5.38 -11.65 35.50
N ASN A 256 6.61 -11.19 35.22
CA ASN A 256 7.83 -11.78 35.76
C ASN A 256 8.17 -11.31 37.18
N SER A 257 7.36 -10.45 37.79
CA SER A 257 7.57 -9.98 39.17
C SER A 257 7.31 -11.07 40.21
N SER A 258 6.27 -11.89 40.04
CA SER A 258 6.00 -13.07 40.88
C SER A 258 5.01 -14.02 40.20
N SER A 259 5.02 -15.29 40.63
CA SER A 259 4.08 -16.31 40.16
C SER A 259 2.62 -15.95 40.48
N GLU A 260 2.37 -15.28 41.60
CA GLU A 260 1.04 -14.82 41.99
C GLU A 260 0.53 -13.70 41.07
N VAL A 261 1.40 -12.74 40.70
CA VAL A 261 1.08 -11.69 39.73
C VAL A 261 0.80 -12.30 38.36
N LYS A 262 1.66 -13.21 37.87
CA LYS A 262 1.45 -13.94 36.60
C LYS A 262 0.09 -14.62 36.55
N ARG A 263 -0.27 -15.36 37.62
CA ARG A 263 -1.55 -16.07 37.74
C ARG A 263 -2.75 -15.11 37.70
N LEU A 264 -2.66 -13.93 38.33
CA LEU A 264 -3.74 -12.95 38.33
C LEU A 264 -3.93 -12.28 36.97
N LEU A 265 -2.84 -11.90 36.30
CA LEU A 265 -2.89 -11.36 34.94
C LEU A 265 -3.53 -12.39 33.98
N GLN A 266 -3.15 -13.67 34.09
CA GLN A 266 -3.77 -14.75 33.33
C GLN A 266 -5.27 -14.94 33.66
N LYS A 267 -5.66 -14.86 34.94
CA LYS A 267 -7.06 -14.93 35.34
C LYS A 267 -7.88 -13.78 34.75
N PHE A 268 -7.34 -12.56 34.75
CA PHE A 268 -7.98 -11.41 34.11
C PHE A 268 -8.13 -11.61 32.61
N TYR A 269 -7.07 -12.09 31.95
CA TYR A 269 -7.07 -12.36 30.50
C TYR A 269 -8.11 -13.43 30.11
N LYS A 270 -8.39 -14.39 30.99
CA LYS A 270 -9.45 -15.40 30.77
C LYS A 270 -10.87 -14.92 31.10
N SER A 271 -11.02 -13.73 31.68
CA SER A 271 -12.35 -13.18 31.99
C SER A 271 -13.10 -12.71 30.75
N GLU A 272 -14.43 -12.60 30.85
CA GLU A 272 -15.33 -12.04 29.82
C GLU A 272 -15.28 -10.51 29.73
N THR A 273 -14.26 -9.87 30.32
CA THR A 273 -14.13 -8.42 30.32
C THR A 273 -13.88 -7.91 28.89
N ARG A 274 -14.77 -7.04 28.39
CA ARG A 274 -14.56 -6.33 27.12
C ARG A 274 -13.26 -5.50 27.17
N ASN A 275 -12.51 -5.49 26.07
CA ASN A 275 -11.24 -4.76 25.89
C ASN A 275 -10.16 -5.15 26.91
N LYS A 276 -10.17 -6.40 27.40
CA LYS A 276 -9.22 -6.90 28.40
C LYS A 276 -7.75 -6.66 28.02
N ASP A 277 -7.38 -6.82 26.75
CA ASP A 277 -5.99 -6.68 26.29
C ASP A 277 -5.50 -5.23 26.46
N TYR A 278 -6.31 -4.28 26.03
CA TYR A 278 -6.06 -2.85 26.22
C TYR A 278 -5.94 -2.49 27.71
N LEU A 279 -6.87 -3.00 28.53
CA LEU A 279 -6.88 -2.74 29.97
C LEU A 279 -5.62 -3.27 30.65
N LEU A 280 -5.21 -4.50 30.33
CA LEU A 280 -4.04 -5.14 30.91
C LEU A 280 -2.74 -4.44 30.48
N SER A 281 -2.64 -4.13 29.18
CA SER A 281 -1.55 -3.38 28.57
C SER A 281 -1.38 -2.01 29.22
N ASN A 282 -2.46 -1.22 29.29
CA ASN A 282 -2.45 0.11 29.89
C ASN A 282 -2.13 0.09 31.39
N PHE A 283 -2.64 -0.92 32.13
CA PHE A 283 -2.30 -1.11 33.54
C PHE A 283 -0.79 -1.32 33.72
N CYS A 284 -0.21 -2.29 33.00
CA CYS A 284 1.20 -2.64 33.15
C CYS A 284 2.10 -1.50 32.68
N TYR A 285 1.77 -0.88 31.55
CA TYR A 285 2.47 0.28 31.01
C TYR A 285 2.48 1.45 32.01
N SER A 286 1.30 1.79 32.56
CA SER A 286 1.17 2.85 33.56
C SER A 286 1.97 2.54 34.83
N PHE A 287 2.00 1.27 35.26
CA PHE A 287 2.78 0.86 36.42
C PHE A 287 4.26 1.11 36.21
N ILE A 288 4.82 0.71 35.06
CA ILE A 288 6.22 0.95 34.73
C ILE A 288 6.51 2.45 34.64
N LYS A 289 5.67 3.20 33.91
CA LYS A 289 5.81 4.65 33.67
C LYS A 289 5.76 5.49 34.96
N ASN A 290 4.85 5.16 35.88
CA ASN A 290 4.58 5.99 37.05
C ASN A 290 5.15 5.41 38.36
N GLY A 291 5.39 4.10 38.43
CA GLY A 291 5.67 3.38 39.70
C GLY A 291 4.41 3.11 40.52
N GLN A 292 3.23 3.38 39.96
CA GLN A 292 1.93 3.17 40.57
C GLN A 292 0.85 2.98 39.51
N VAL A 293 -0.24 2.30 39.89
CA VAL A 293 -1.37 2.02 39.02
C VAL A 293 -2.23 3.27 38.82
N ASN A 294 -2.63 3.53 37.58
CA ASN A 294 -3.75 4.44 37.29
C ASN A 294 -5.09 3.68 37.46
N ARG A 295 -5.62 3.64 38.69
CA ARG A 295 -6.81 2.84 39.07
C ARG A 295 -8.16 3.43 38.66
N LYS A 296 -8.21 4.35 37.69
CA LYS A 296 -9.49 4.93 37.22
C LYS A 296 -10.51 3.88 36.75
N ASN A 297 -10.07 2.66 36.41
CA ASN A 297 -10.95 1.56 36.03
C ASN A 297 -11.19 0.56 37.19
N LYS A 298 -12.40 0.61 37.78
CA LYS A 298 -12.86 -0.27 38.87
C LYS A 298 -12.78 -1.77 38.56
N ARG A 299 -12.75 -2.19 37.28
CA ARG A 299 -12.69 -3.62 36.89
C ARG A 299 -11.32 -4.25 37.10
N ILE A 300 -10.26 -3.48 36.84
CA ILE A 300 -8.87 -3.94 37.09
C ILE A 300 -8.60 -3.99 38.59
N GLU A 301 -9.11 -3.01 39.35
CA GLU A 301 -8.96 -2.91 40.80
C GLU A 301 -9.54 -4.13 41.55
N LYS A 302 -10.63 -4.72 41.04
CA LYS A 302 -11.20 -5.96 41.58
C LYS A 302 -10.30 -7.19 41.46
N VAL A 303 -9.35 -7.21 40.50
CA VAL A 303 -8.52 -8.38 40.19
C VAL A 303 -7.05 -8.18 40.56
N LEU A 304 -6.53 -6.94 40.46
CA LEU A 304 -5.15 -6.57 40.77
C LEU A 304 -5.12 -5.62 41.98
N SER A 305 -5.24 -6.21 43.17
CA SER A 305 -5.33 -5.48 44.44
C SER A 305 -4.01 -4.78 44.83
N TYR A 306 -4.09 -3.80 45.73
CA TYR A 306 -2.93 -3.07 46.28
C TYR A 306 -1.83 -3.98 46.85
N LYS A 307 -2.19 -5.21 47.24
CA LYS A 307 -1.26 -6.23 47.77
C LYS A 307 -0.11 -6.54 46.79
N PHE A 308 -0.34 -6.40 45.49
CA PHE A 308 0.62 -6.76 44.45
C PHE A 308 1.49 -5.60 43.98
N ASP A 309 1.09 -4.35 44.27
CA ASP A 309 1.87 -3.18 43.87
C ASP A 309 3.27 -3.20 44.48
N LYS A 310 3.39 -3.68 45.72
CA LYS A 310 4.69 -3.81 46.39
C LYS A 310 5.59 -4.80 45.66
N ALA A 311 5.08 -6.00 45.37
CA ALA A 311 5.84 -7.03 44.66
C ALA A 311 6.32 -6.55 43.27
N ILE A 312 5.47 -5.88 42.52
CA ILE A 312 5.82 -5.33 41.20
C ILE A 312 6.87 -4.21 41.35
N ARG A 313 6.70 -3.29 42.31
CA ARG A 313 7.66 -2.21 42.57
C ARG A 313 9.03 -2.74 42.98
N ASP A 314 9.07 -3.67 43.93
CA ASP A 314 10.30 -4.25 44.43
C ASP A 314 11.06 -4.95 43.28
N TYR A 315 10.34 -5.73 42.46
CA TYR A 315 10.92 -6.35 41.25
C TYR A 315 11.49 -5.34 40.26
N LEU A 316 10.72 -4.30 39.92
CA LEU A 316 11.17 -3.27 38.97
C LEU A 316 12.38 -2.49 39.50
N ASN A 317 12.40 -2.17 40.79
CA ASN A 317 13.51 -1.44 41.41
C ASN A 317 14.83 -2.24 41.42
N LEU A 318 14.76 -3.57 41.37
CA LEU A 318 15.93 -4.44 41.24
C LEU A 318 16.49 -4.49 39.81
N LYS A 319 15.75 -4.04 38.80
CA LYS A 319 16.21 -4.05 37.41
C LYS A 319 17.14 -2.86 37.14
N PRO A 320 18.38 -3.09 36.65
CA PRO A 320 19.38 -2.05 36.46
C PRO A 320 18.93 -0.94 35.49
N ASN A 321 18.08 -1.29 34.52
CA ASN A 321 17.58 -0.36 33.50
C ASN A 321 16.20 0.24 33.81
N TYR A 322 15.60 -0.02 34.98
CA TYR A 322 14.23 0.43 35.26
C TYR A 322 14.07 1.95 35.20
N LYS A 323 15.01 2.73 35.73
CA LYS A 323 14.96 4.20 35.63
C LYS A 323 14.96 4.68 34.18
N LYS A 324 15.74 4.04 33.31
CA LYS A 324 15.79 4.35 31.87
C LYS A 324 14.49 3.96 31.18
N LEU A 325 13.97 2.76 31.45
CA LEU A 325 12.69 2.27 30.90
C LEU A 325 11.52 3.17 31.33
N LYS A 326 11.49 3.58 32.59
CA LYS A 326 10.49 4.51 33.14
C LYS A 326 10.50 5.85 32.41
N ARG A 327 11.69 6.44 32.18
CA ARG A 327 11.84 7.69 31.41
C ARG A 327 11.41 7.49 29.97
N PHE A 328 11.88 6.43 29.33
CA PHE A 328 11.51 6.06 27.96
C PHE A 328 9.98 5.98 27.77
N TYR A 329 9.22 5.39 28.70
CA TYR A 329 7.76 5.35 28.60
C TYR A 329 7.09 6.73 28.78
N LYS A 330 7.65 7.60 29.62
CA LYS A 330 7.12 8.98 29.73
C LYS A 330 7.32 9.74 28.42
N ASP A 331 8.52 9.63 27.85
CA ASP A 331 8.90 10.33 26.63
C ASP A 331 8.10 9.80 25.42
N LEU A 332 7.89 8.47 25.34
CA LEU A 332 7.07 7.85 24.30
C LEU A 332 5.59 8.24 24.40
N ASP A 333 5.02 8.27 25.60
CA ASP A 333 3.63 8.69 25.82
C ASP A 333 3.42 10.16 25.44
N SER A 334 4.33 11.04 25.85
CA SER A 334 4.33 12.46 25.44
C SER A 334 4.42 12.60 23.92
N PHE A 335 5.39 11.93 23.28
CA PHE A 335 5.56 11.96 21.83
C PHE A 335 4.31 11.50 21.06
N ARG A 336 3.74 10.36 21.46
CA ARG A 336 2.51 9.81 20.86
C ARG A 336 1.33 10.76 21.03
N ASN A 337 1.16 11.35 22.22
CA ASN A 337 0.08 12.31 22.47
C ASN A 337 0.25 13.58 21.64
N ASN A 338 1.47 14.12 21.52
CA ASN A 338 1.74 15.30 20.70
C ASN A 338 1.48 15.03 19.21
N LEU A 339 1.86 13.87 18.69
CA LEU A 339 1.57 13.49 17.30
C LEU A 339 0.08 13.27 17.02
N ALA A 340 -0.66 12.71 17.97
CA ALA A 340 -2.08 12.40 17.79
C ALA A 340 -2.98 13.64 17.90
N HIS A 341 -2.49 14.74 18.49
CA HIS A 341 -3.26 15.97 18.69
C HIS A 341 -2.73 17.09 17.80
N ALA A 342 -3.52 17.47 16.79
CA ALA A 342 -3.17 18.48 15.80
C ALA A 342 -2.89 19.89 16.37
N ASN A 343 -3.29 20.16 17.61
CA ASN A 343 -3.05 21.43 18.32
C ASN A 343 -2.18 21.22 19.58
N SER A 344 -1.25 20.26 19.54
CA SER A 344 -0.27 20.10 20.62
C SER A 344 0.68 21.31 20.63
N GLY A 345 0.99 21.82 21.83
CA GLY A 345 1.82 23.02 21.99
C GLY A 345 3.33 22.78 21.86
N GLU A 346 3.76 21.52 21.72
CA GLU A 346 5.17 21.15 21.58
C GLU A 346 5.51 20.91 20.11
N ILE A 347 6.49 21.67 19.60
CA ILE A 347 7.02 21.48 18.25
C ILE A 347 7.89 20.22 18.24
N ILE A 348 7.60 19.30 17.32
CA ILE A 348 8.45 18.14 17.02
C ILE A 348 9.19 18.47 15.73
N GLU A 349 10.48 18.83 15.83
CA GLU A 349 11.30 19.23 14.67
C GLU A 349 11.45 18.09 13.65
N ASP A 350 11.77 16.88 14.11
CA ASP A 350 11.86 15.68 13.26
C ASP A 350 11.14 14.49 13.92
N PRO A 351 9.87 14.23 13.55
CA PRO A 351 9.11 13.10 14.03
C PRO A 351 9.70 11.73 13.65
N TYR A 352 10.37 11.63 12.50
CA TYR A 352 10.91 10.38 11.99
C TYR A 352 12.14 9.96 12.79
N GLU A 353 13.12 10.86 12.94
CA GLU A 353 14.33 10.61 13.74
C GLU A 353 13.97 10.33 15.21
N LYS A 354 13.01 11.09 15.76
CA LYS A 354 12.54 10.86 17.14
C LYS A 354 11.91 9.48 17.30
N LEU A 355 11.05 9.05 16.37
CA LEU A 355 10.49 7.70 16.39
C LEU A 355 11.57 6.61 16.26
N ASN A 356 12.52 6.77 15.34
CA ASN A 356 13.63 5.83 15.18
C ASN A 356 14.46 5.68 16.45
N SER A 357 14.77 6.79 17.13
CA SER A 357 15.48 6.76 18.41
C SER A 357 14.73 5.94 19.48
N PHE A 358 13.40 6.01 19.48
CA PHE A 358 12.57 5.20 20.38
C PHE A 358 12.58 3.72 19.99
N LEU A 359 12.46 3.42 18.70
CA LEU A 359 12.50 2.04 18.17
C LEU A 359 13.82 1.35 18.53
N GLU A 360 14.97 2.03 18.34
CA GLU A 360 16.28 1.51 18.71
C GLU A 360 16.42 1.28 20.23
N SER A 361 16.01 2.27 21.02
CA SER A 361 16.03 2.17 22.48
C SER A 361 15.18 1.01 22.99
N PHE A 362 14.01 0.78 22.38
CA PHE A 362 13.14 -0.35 22.70
C PHE A 362 13.75 -1.69 22.30
N GLY A 363 14.40 -1.77 21.14
CA GLY A 363 15.18 -2.95 20.74
C GLY A 363 16.22 -3.32 21.80
N LYS A 364 16.93 -2.34 22.36
CA LYS A 364 17.89 -2.56 23.46
C LYS A 364 17.20 -3.08 24.72
N PHE A 365 16.03 -2.55 25.11
CA PHE A 365 15.28 -3.07 26.26
C PHE A 365 14.89 -4.53 26.06
N ILE A 366 14.28 -4.88 24.92
CA ILE A 366 13.89 -6.26 24.58
C ILE A 366 15.09 -7.20 24.66
N SER A 367 16.23 -6.84 24.05
CA SER A 367 17.43 -7.66 24.06
C SER A 367 18.10 -7.76 25.43
N SER A 368 18.05 -6.69 26.23
CA SER A 368 18.72 -6.63 27.54
C SER A 368 17.92 -7.30 28.67
N ASP A 369 16.59 -7.38 28.55
CA ASP A 369 15.74 -7.78 29.66
C ASP A 369 15.61 -9.31 29.81
N PHE A 370 15.82 -10.14 28.77
CA PHE A 370 15.56 -11.59 28.86
C PHE A 370 16.36 -12.49 27.88
N ASP A 371 17.57 -12.86 28.28
CA ASP A 371 18.35 -13.97 27.68
C ASP A 371 18.07 -15.34 28.36
N LYS A 372 17.04 -15.45 29.20
CA LYS A 372 16.68 -16.71 29.89
C LYS A 372 15.17 -16.90 30.02
N LYS A 373 14.67 -17.91 29.29
CA LYS A 373 13.48 -18.76 29.55
C LYS A 373 12.19 -18.06 30.01
N ASP A 374 11.35 -17.69 29.04
CA ASP A 374 9.92 -18.02 29.02
C ASP A 374 9.29 -17.34 27.80
N LYS A 375 9.26 -18.06 26.67
CA LYS A 375 8.78 -17.53 25.38
C LYS A 375 7.26 -17.45 25.25
N ASN A 376 6.49 -17.89 26.25
CA ASN A 376 5.03 -17.87 26.20
C ASN A 376 4.46 -17.26 27.48
N VAL A 377 4.05 -15.99 27.40
CA VAL A 377 3.07 -15.43 28.32
C VAL A 377 1.99 -14.77 27.45
N LEU A 378 0.90 -15.53 27.30
CA LEU A 378 -0.34 -15.24 26.59
C LEU A 378 -0.33 -15.56 25.09
#